data_AF-A0A3M2S381-F1
#
_entry.id   AF-A0A3M2S381-F1
#
_cell.length_a   1.000
_cell.length_b   1.000
_cell.length_c   1.000
_cell.angle_alpha   90.00
_cell.angle_beta   90.00
_cell.angle_gamma   90.00
#
_symmetry.space_group_name_H-M   'P 1'
#
loop_
_entity.id
_entity.type
_entity.pdbx_description
1 polymer ?
#
loop_
_entity_poly.entity_id
_entity_poly.type
_entity_poly.pdbx_seq_one_letter_code
_entity_poly.pdbx_strand_id
1 'polypeptide(L)'
;MATRLARAEFRLSPASAIIIRASEFPSRSQLKLCNLHTTTKMASNGTRKHSILAEQGQARLFKLSPPPSLDAFKAICEQKATREEYPLAADVKENIPIYNLEEWSTLTEEQKLALQDEWYRVLLHGPGVIVTAGLYKDHSVIDKATATYARIIQKEKEGTKVSGDHFAGAGKNDRIWNSFSKHGLEDPASFLSYYSNPYLDLIFGSWLGPGYRVTAQVNNVRPGGQPQVSHRDYHLGFMSTERCGGYPRAMQVASQCLTLQGAVAHVDVPLESGPTRLLPFSQAFSAGYMAYRLPEFNEFFLEKYVTLPLQKGDGLFFNPALFHAAGENKSSDINRLVNLLQISSAFGKPMETIDALPLVESTWDNLTTLYKTKGLSDEVKMFVSAVGEGYPFPTNLDNNPPKNENMAPDSEQDIILGALVKGKSKAEVLADLETFRTKIKA
;
A
#
# COMPACT_ATOMS: atom_id res chain seq x y z
N MET A 1 60.37 37.29 31.16
CA MET A 1 61.45 36.28 31.07
C MET A 1 60.81 34.94 30.70
N ALA A 2 61.14 34.42 29.52
CA ALA A 2 60.83 33.06 29.06
C ALA A 2 61.52 32.03 30.01
N THR A 3 61.25 30.71 30.03
CA THR A 3 61.32 29.75 28.92
C THR A 3 60.99 28.33 29.45
N ARG A 4 60.28 27.51 28.63
CA ARG A 4 60.46 26.06 28.31
C ARG A 4 60.52 24.98 29.43
N LEU A 5 59.62 23.98 29.41
CA LEU A 5 59.60 22.68 28.65
C LEU A 5 60.42 21.55 29.30
N ALA A 6 59.75 20.46 29.72
CA ALA A 6 60.28 19.08 29.62
C ALA A 6 59.13 18.06 29.73
N ARG A 7 58.94 17.29 28.66
CA ARG A 7 58.16 16.05 28.60
C ARG A 7 58.93 14.93 29.30
N ALA A 8 58.24 14.05 30.03
CA ALA A 8 58.78 12.78 30.48
C ALA A 8 57.94 11.63 29.89
N GLU A 9 58.65 10.72 29.23
CA GLU A 9 58.20 9.51 28.56
C GLU A 9 57.78 8.43 29.58
N PHE A 10 56.79 7.62 29.24
CA PHE A 10 56.63 6.29 29.82
C PHE A 10 56.52 5.22 28.73
N ARG A 11 57.25 4.14 29.00
CA ARG A 11 57.67 3.04 28.13
C ARG A 11 56.53 2.08 27.77
N LEU A 12 56.56 1.57 26.54
CA LEU A 12 55.90 0.32 26.14
C LEU A 12 56.96 -0.73 25.77
N SER A 13 56.71 -1.96 26.22
CA SER A 13 57.53 -3.18 26.11
C SER A 13 57.34 -3.89 24.75
N PRO A 14 58.32 -4.68 24.24
CA PRO A 14 58.32 -5.21 22.87
C PRO A 14 57.88 -6.68 22.75
N ALA A 15 57.25 -7.03 21.62
CA ALA A 15 57.18 -8.35 20.93
C ALA A 15 55.92 -8.34 20.02
N SER A 16 55.85 -8.81 18.78
CA SER A 16 56.77 -9.38 17.79
C SER A 16 56.10 -9.17 16.43
N ALA A 17 56.81 -8.57 15.47
CA ALA A 17 56.31 -8.33 14.12
C ALA A 17 56.62 -9.52 13.21
N ILE A 18 55.60 -10.09 12.57
CA ILE A 18 55.77 -11.07 11.49
C ILE A 18 55.71 -10.31 10.16
N ILE A 19 56.85 -10.30 9.48
CA ILE A 19 57.04 -9.80 8.12
C ILE A 19 56.72 -10.95 7.16
N ILE A 20 55.77 -10.76 6.24
CA ILE A 20 55.61 -11.64 5.07
C ILE A 20 56.04 -10.84 3.83
N ARG A 21 57.12 -11.31 3.21
CA ARG A 21 57.62 -10.84 1.92
C ARG A 21 56.85 -11.49 0.77
N ALA A 22 56.63 -10.70 -0.27
CA ALA A 22 56.11 -11.10 -1.56
C ALA A 22 57.18 -11.81 -2.41
N SER A 23 56.78 -12.88 -3.10
CA SER A 23 57.42 -13.34 -4.34
C SER A 23 56.51 -14.31 -5.12
N GLU A 24 56.22 -13.90 -6.36
CA GLU A 24 56.20 -14.71 -7.59
C GLU A 24 55.01 -15.63 -7.96
N PHE A 25 54.46 -15.34 -9.14
CA PHE A 25 53.50 -16.11 -9.95
C PHE A 25 54.12 -17.41 -10.51
N PRO A 26 53.28 -18.41 -10.79
CA PRO A 26 53.38 -19.09 -12.09
C PRO A 26 52.03 -19.25 -12.82
N SER A 27 52.17 -19.46 -14.13
CA SER A 27 51.15 -19.47 -15.16
C SER A 27 50.48 -20.84 -15.38
N ARG A 28 49.26 -20.76 -15.93
CA ARG A 28 48.47 -21.75 -16.70
C ARG A 28 48.89 -23.24 -16.64
N SER A 29 48.02 -24.07 -16.08
CA SER A 29 47.61 -25.34 -16.73
C SER A 29 46.25 -25.86 -16.23
N GLN A 30 45.34 -25.99 -17.20
CA GLN A 30 44.22 -26.93 -17.32
C GLN A 30 43.42 -27.36 -16.07
N LEU A 31 42.24 -26.76 -15.92
CA LEU A 31 41.05 -27.48 -15.43
C LEU A 31 39.89 -27.21 -16.39
N LYS A 32 39.49 -28.27 -17.10
CA LYS A 32 38.29 -28.31 -17.96
C LYS A 32 37.05 -28.15 -17.09
N LEU A 33 36.43 -26.97 -17.10
CA LEU A 33 35.03 -26.84 -16.73
C LEU A 33 34.17 -27.21 -17.95
N CYS A 34 33.24 -28.14 -17.73
CA CYS A 34 32.14 -28.40 -18.66
C CYS A 34 31.25 -27.16 -18.74
N ASN A 35 31.30 -26.46 -19.86
CA ASN A 35 30.32 -25.44 -20.23
C ASN A 35 29.03 -26.14 -20.68
N LEU A 36 27.99 -26.16 -19.83
CA LEU A 36 26.62 -26.16 -20.34
C LEU A 36 26.25 -24.73 -20.70
N HIS A 37 26.50 -24.34 -21.94
CA HIS A 37 25.85 -23.17 -22.53
C HIS A 37 24.43 -23.56 -22.93
N THR A 38 23.45 -23.30 -22.07
CA THR A 38 22.08 -23.06 -22.51
C THR A 38 22.04 -21.66 -23.13
N THR A 39 22.17 -21.62 -24.46
CA THR A 39 21.89 -20.43 -25.27
C THR A 39 20.38 -20.16 -25.25
N THR A 40 19.91 -19.44 -24.23
CA THR A 40 18.61 -18.78 -24.32
C THR A 40 18.77 -17.64 -25.32
N LYS A 41 18.31 -17.86 -26.55
CA LYS A 41 18.11 -16.78 -27.54
C LYS A 41 17.18 -15.75 -26.90
N MET A 42 17.73 -14.65 -26.39
CA MET A 42 16.96 -13.43 -26.19
C MET A 42 16.45 -13.01 -27.58
N ALA A 43 15.17 -13.25 -27.82
CA ALA A 43 14.47 -12.63 -28.93
C ALA A 43 14.49 -11.12 -28.69
N SER A 44 15.34 -10.42 -29.44
CA SER A 44 15.32 -8.97 -29.54
C SER A 44 14.09 -8.56 -30.35
N ASN A 45 12.91 -8.58 -29.72
CA ASN A 45 11.78 -7.80 -30.21
C ASN A 45 12.03 -6.35 -29.81
N GLY A 46 12.07 -5.46 -30.79
CA GLY A 46 12.26 -4.03 -30.60
C GLY A 46 11.06 -3.39 -29.90
N THR A 47 10.97 -3.53 -28.58
CA THR A 47 10.17 -2.64 -27.75
C THR A 47 11.05 -1.45 -27.37
N ARG A 48 10.69 -0.25 -27.84
CA ARG A 48 11.17 0.97 -27.19
C ARG A 48 10.88 0.80 -25.69
N LYS A 49 11.91 0.89 -24.85
CA LYS A 49 11.73 0.90 -23.40
C LYS A 49 11.04 2.22 -23.04
N HIS A 50 9.72 2.17 -23.03
CA HIS A 50 8.84 3.29 -22.74
C HIS A 50 8.86 3.55 -21.23
N SER A 51 9.68 4.51 -20.80
CA SER A 51 9.63 5.00 -19.42
C SER A 51 8.38 5.86 -19.26
N ILE A 52 7.61 5.62 -18.19
CA ILE A 52 6.39 6.36 -17.87
C ILE A 52 6.62 7.88 -17.83
N LEU A 53 7.84 8.34 -17.51
CA LEU A 53 8.22 9.74 -17.51
C LEU A 53 8.68 10.24 -18.90
N ALA A 54 9.27 9.38 -19.73
CA ALA A 54 9.72 9.74 -21.07
C ALA A 54 8.54 10.04 -22.02
N GLU A 55 7.34 9.55 -21.69
CA GLU A 55 6.13 9.71 -22.50
C GLU A 55 5.36 11.02 -22.25
N GLN A 56 5.79 11.85 -21.28
CA GLN A 56 5.04 13.04 -20.90
C GLN A 56 5.16 14.20 -21.89
N GLY A 57 6.12 14.13 -22.81
CA GLY A 57 6.41 15.18 -23.79
C GLY A 57 7.07 16.42 -23.17
N GLN A 58 7.20 17.50 -23.95
CA GLN A 58 7.89 18.73 -23.52
C GLN A 58 6.98 19.74 -22.82
N ALA A 59 5.65 19.63 -22.98
CA ALA A 59 4.72 20.56 -22.36
C ALA A 59 4.58 20.25 -20.86
N ARG A 60 4.72 21.29 -20.02
CA ARG A 60 4.63 21.13 -18.56
C ARG A 60 3.26 20.62 -18.09
N LEU A 61 2.16 21.08 -18.68
CA LEU A 61 0.79 20.82 -18.23
C LEU A 61 -0.01 19.99 -19.25
N PHE A 62 -0.98 19.21 -18.77
CA PHE A 62 -2.06 18.72 -19.64
C PHE A 62 -3.01 19.86 -19.97
N LYS A 63 -3.56 19.83 -21.19
CA LYS A 63 -4.56 20.81 -21.66
C LYS A 63 -5.85 20.06 -21.98
N LEU A 64 -6.98 20.75 -21.83
CA LEU A 64 -8.28 20.28 -22.30
C LEU A 64 -8.67 20.87 -23.66
N SER A 65 -7.85 21.79 -24.20
CA SER A 65 -7.99 22.31 -25.55
C SER A 65 -6.61 22.34 -26.25
N PRO A 66 -6.39 21.48 -27.26
CA PRO A 66 -7.27 20.38 -27.65
C PRO A 66 -7.42 19.34 -26.51
N PRO A 67 -8.53 18.56 -26.48
CA PRO A 67 -8.73 17.54 -25.45
C PRO A 67 -7.70 16.40 -25.58
N PRO A 68 -7.45 15.64 -24.50
CA PRO A 68 -6.71 14.38 -24.58
C PRO A 68 -7.32 13.42 -25.61
N SER A 69 -6.48 12.66 -26.32
CA SER A 69 -6.95 11.75 -27.37
C SER A 69 -7.77 10.60 -26.79
N LEU A 70 -9.06 10.55 -27.11
CA LEU A 70 -9.93 9.42 -26.77
C LEU A 70 -9.48 8.13 -27.47
N ASP A 71 -9.08 8.20 -28.75
CA ASP A 71 -8.63 7.00 -29.48
C ASP A 71 -7.39 6.35 -28.85
N ALA A 72 -6.44 7.17 -28.37
CA ALA A 72 -5.29 6.66 -27.62
C ALA A 72 -5.71 6.00 -26.30
N PHE A 73 -6.72 6.55 -25.62
CA PHE A 73 -7.28 5.95 -24.41
C PHE A 73 -7.98 4.61 -24.68
N LYS A 74 -8.77 4.53 -25.75
CA LYS A 74 -9.44 3.30 -26.18
C LYS A 74 -8.42 2.21 -26.48
N ALA A 75 -7.39 2.52 -27.26
CA ALA A 75 -6.32 1.56 -27.60
C ALA A 75 -5.61 1.01 -26.34
N ILE A 76 -5.42 1.84 -25.31
CA ILE A 76 -4.87 1.38 -24.02
C ILE A 76 -5.84 0.43 -23.32
N CYS A 77 -7.14 0.75 -23.26
CA CYS A 77 -8.13 -0.04 -22.52
C CYS A 77 -8.55 -1.33 -23.26
N GLU A 78 -8.28 -1.43 -24.57
CA GLU A 78 -8.59 -2.62 -25.38
C GLU A 78 -7.56 -3.76 -25.25
N GLN A 79 -6.48 -3.53 -24.50
CA GLN A 79 -5.50 -4.56 -24.16
C GLN A 79 -6.13 -5.76 -23.43
N LYS A 80 -5.44 -6.90 -23.48
CA LYS A 80 -5.88 -8.15 -22.87
C LYS A 80 -4.86 -8.64 -21.85
N ALA A 81 -5.34 -9.00 -20.67
CA ALA A 81 -4.55 -9.70 -19.67
C ALA A 81 -4.72 -11.21 -19.87
N THR A 82 -3.62 -11.96 -19.81
CA THR A 82 -3.61 -13.40 -20.06
C THR A 82 -2.99 -14.20 -18.92
N ARG A 83 -3.27 -15.50 -18.85
CA ARG A 83 -2.68 -16.40 -17.84
C ARG A 83 -1.20 -16.61 -18.06
N GLU A 84 -0.75 -16.54 -19.31
CA GLU A 84 0.65 -16.63 -19.70
C GLU A 84 1.44 -15.41 -19.21
N GLU A 85 0.80 -14.23 -19.24
CA GLU A 85 1.39 -13.03 -18.66
C GLU A 85 1.38 -13.07 -17.14
N TYR A 86 0.33 -13.57 -16.48
CA TYR A 86 0.21 -13.58 -15.02
C TYR A 86 0.09 -15.02 -14.50
N PRO A 87 1.18 -15.81 -14.55
CA PRO A 87 1.13 -17.25 -14.24
C PRO A 87 0.76 -17.53 -12.78
N LEU A 88 1.07 -16.63 -11.84
CA LEU A 88 0.77 -16.84 -10.41
C LEU A 88 -0.69 -16.58 -10.04
N ALA A 89 -1.46 -15.87 -10.88
CA ALA A 89 -2.91 -15.85 -10.72
C ALA A 89 -3.47 -17.28 -10.76
N ALA A 90 -4.68 -17.48 -10.22
CA ALA A 90 -5.44 -18.71 -10.44
C ALA A 90 -6.27 -18.60 -11.73
N ASP A 91 -6.79 -17.41 -12.02
CA ASP A 91 -7.65 -17.12 -13.16
C ASP A 91 -7.47 -15.66 -13.62
N VAL A 92 -7.91 -15.34 -14.84
CA VAL A 92 -8.02 -13.96 -15.34
C VAL A 92 -9.42 -13.79 -15.92
N LYS A 93 -10.27 -13.01 -15.23
CA LYS A 93 -11.65 -12.73 -15.67
C LYS A 93 -11.80 -11.26 -16.00
N GLU A 94 -12.35 -10.95 -17.16
CA GLU A 94 -12.60 -9.56 -17.57
C GLU A 94 -11.35 -8.66 -17.48
N ASN A 95 -10.19 -9.20 -17.89
CA ASN A 95 -8.86 -8.58 -17.74
C ASN A 95 -8.35 -8.38 -16.30
N ILE A 96 -8.99 -8.98 -15.29
CA ILE A 96 -8.58 -8.88 -13.89
C ILE A 96 -7.97 -10.22 -13.44
N PRO A 97 -6.67 -10.26 -13.12
CA PRO A 97 -6.03 -11.41 -12.49
C PRO A 97 -6.58 -11.64 -11.08
N ILE A 98 -6.98 -12.89 -10.82
CA ILE A 98 -7.52 -13.36 -9.55
C ILE A 98 -6.53 -14.32 -8.93
N TYR A 99 -6.04 -14.02 -7.74
CA TYR A 99 -5.08 -14.82 -6.99
C TYR A 99 -5.81 -15.58 -5.88
N ASN A 100 -5.74 -16.90 -5.89
CA ASN A 100 -6.18 -17.71 -4.75
C ASN A 100 -5.01 -17.80 -3.76
N LEU A 101 -5.17 -17.22 -2.58
CA LEU A 101 -4.07 -17.13 -1.62
C LEU A 101 -3.96 -18.44 -0.83
N GLU A 102 -2.78 -19.07 -0.86
CA GLU A 102 -2.48 -20.26 -0.05
C GLU A 102 -2.37 -19.90 1.45
N GLU A 103 -2.24 -20.88 2.33
CA GLU A 103 -1.93 -20.60 3.73
C GLU A 103 -0.57 -19.91 3.85
N TRP A 104 -0.50 -18.79 4.59
CA TRP A 104 0.73 -17.99 4.69
C TRP A 104 1.95 -18.82 5.11
N SER A 105 1.74 -19.74 6.06
CA SER A 105 2.79 -20.62 6.59
C SER A 105 3.35 -21.63 5.58
N THR A 106 2.69 -21.83 4.45
CA THR A 106 3.13 -22.75 3.38
C THR A 106 3.98 -22.07 2.31
N LEU A 107 4.00 -20.73 2.27
CA LEU A 107 4.75 -19.97 1.28
C LEU A 107 6.23 -19.84 1.66
N THR A 108 7.12 -20.10 0.71
CA THR A 108 8.54 -19.74 0.83
C THR A 108 8.76 -18.25 0.56
N GLU A 109 9.90 -17.71 0.97
CA GLU A 109 10.26 -16.31 0.67
C GLU A 109 10.35 -16.05 -0.83
N GLU A 110 10.83 -17.01 -1.62
CA GLU A 110 10.88 -16.88 -3.09
C GLU A 110 9.48 -16.78 -3.70
N GLN A 111 8.50 -17.52 -3.18
CA GLN A 111 7.12 -17.44 -3.65
C GLN A 111 6.47 -16.09 -3.28
N LYS A 112 6.75 -15.59 -2.07
CA LYS A 112 6.30 -14.26 -1.63
C LYS A 112 6.87 -13.16 -2.53
N LEU A 113 8.17 -13.19 -2.81
CA LEU A 113 8.82 -12.24 -3.72
C LEU A 113 8.28 -12.34 -5.15
N ALA A 114 8.04 -13.54 -5.65
CA ALA A 114 7.45 -13.74 -6.98
C ALA A 114 6.04 -13.15 -7.09
N LEU A 115 5.22 -13.27 -6.04
CA LEU A 115 3.92 -12.60 -5.96
C LEU A 115 4.07 -11.07 -6.01
N GLN A 116 5.01 -10.50 -5.26
CA GLN A 116 5.24 -9.05 -5.27
C GLN A 116 5.66 -8.55 -6.65
N ASP A 117 6.59 -9.24 -7.32
CA ASP A 117 7.03 -8.89 -8.68
C ASP A 117 5.87 -8.93 -9.68
N GLU A 118 5.01 -9.95 -9.59
CA GLU A 118 3.85 -10.07 -10.46
C GLU A 118 2.79 -9.00 -10.18
N TRP A 119 2.45 -8.75 -8.91
CA TRP A 119 1.50 -7.71 -8.53
C TRP A 119 2.01 -6.30 -8.89
N TYR A 120 3.29 -6.02 -8.68
CA TYR A 120 3.91 -4.77 -9.14
C TYR A 120 3.74 -4.58 -10.65
N ARG A 121 3.99 -5.64 -11.42
CA ARG A 121 3.80 -5.61 -12.87
C ARG A 121 2.34 -5.43 -13.27
N VAL A 122 1.39 -6.08 -12.60
CA VAL A 122 -0.05 -5.87 -12.83
C VAL A 122 -0.43 -4.41 -12.60
N LEU A 123 0.01 -3.81 -11.50
CA LEU A 123 -0.35 -2.45 -11.10
C LEU A 123 0.30 -1.37 -11.97
N LEU A 124 1.53 -1.58 -12.43
CA LEU A 124 2.28 -0.60 -13.23
C LEU A 124 2.09 -0.76 -14.74
N HIS A 125 2.23 -1.99 -15.23
CA HIS A 125 2.36 -2.31 -16.65
C HIS A 125 1.16 -3.11 -17.20
N GLY A 126 0.33 -3.64 -16.30
CA GLY A 126 -0.78 -4.52 -16.65
C GLY A 126 -2.15 -3.86 -16.53
N PRO A 127 -3.18 -4.62 -16.15
CA PRO A 127 -4.55 -4.11 -16.06
C PRO A 127 -4.79 -3.12 -14.92
N GLY A 128 -3.82 -2.93 -14.02
CA GLY A 128 -3.91 -1.93 -12.95
C GLY A 128 -4.74 -2.36 -11.74
N VAL A 129 -5.17 -3.63 -11.68
CA VAL A 129 -6.03 -4.18 -10.63
C VAL A 129 -5.79 -5.67 -10.45
N ILE A 130 -5.83 -6.13 -9.20
CA ILE A 130 -5.81 -7.53 -8.79
C ILE A 130 -6.98 -7.84 -7.85
N VAL A 131 -7.44 -9.08 -7.87
CA VAL A 131 -8.34 -9.64 -6.84
C VAL A 131 -7.59 -10.72 -6.08
N THR A 132 -7.70 -10.72 -4.75
CA THR A 132 -7.20 -11.79 -3.88
C THR A 132 -8.38 -12.55 -3.28
N ALA A 133 -8.61 -13.75 -3.80
CA ALA A 133 -9.61 -14.65 -3.28
C ALA A 133 -9.12 -15.23 -1.94
N GLY A 134 -9.97 -15.14 -0.91
CA GLY A 134 -9.65 -15.62 0.43
C GLY A 134 -8.54 -14.83 1.12
N LEU A 135 -8.49 -13.50 0.94
CA LEU A 135 -7.58 -12.64 1.73
C LEU A 135 -7.79 -12.86 3.24
N TYR A 136 -9.04 -12.99 3.66
CA TYR A 136 -9.41 -13.47 4.99
C TYR A 136 -10.22 -14.76 4.90
N LYS A 137 -9.55 -15.91 5.00
CA LYS A 137 -10.21 -17.22 5.04
C LYS A 137 -10.99 -17.46 6.34
N ASP A 138 -10.46 -16.98 7.46
CA ASP A 138 -11.19 -16.97 8.72
C ASP A 138 -12.21 -15.83 8.73
N HIS A 139 -13.42 -16.13 8.30
CA HIS A 139 -14.53 -15.18 8.28
C HIS A 139 -14.88 -14.63 9.67
N SER A 140 -14.47 -15.29 10.77
CA SER A 140 -14.73 -14.76 12.12
C SER A 140 -13.99 -13.44 12.39
N VAL A 141 -12.85 -13.21 11.73
CA VAL A 141 -12.12 -11.93 11.77
C VAL A 141 -12.96 -10.83 11.10
N ILE A 142 -13.54 -11.14 9.94
CA ILE A 142 -14.41 -10.23 9.18
C ILE A 142 -15.71 -9.97 9.93
N ASP A 143 -16.34 -10.99 10.50
CA ASP A 143 -17.60 -10.87 11.22
C ASP A 143 -17.46 -9.98 12.47
N LYS A 144 -16.35 -10.14 13.22
CA LYS A 144 -16.04 -9.27 14.37
C LYS A 144 -15.83 -7.82 13.95
N ALA A 145 -15.02 -7.58 12.91
CA ALA A 145 -14.80 -6.22 12.39
C ALA A 145 -16.11 -5.60 11.87
N THR A 146 -16.95 -6.38 11.17
CA THR A 146 -18.27 -5.96 10.70
C THR A 146 -19.18 -5.56 11.84
N ALA A 147 -19.23 -6.37 12.92
CA ALA A 147 -20.02 -6.05 14.10
C ALA A 147 -19.53 -4.76 14.78
N THR A 148 -18.21 -4.54 14.83
CA THR A 148 -17.60 -3.31 15.34
C THR A 148 -17.99 -2.09 14.48
N TYR A 149 -17.90 -2.20 13.16
CA TYR A 149 -18.35 -1.14 12.25
C TYR A 149 -19.85 -0.85 12.37
N ALA A 150 -20.69 -1.87 12.56
CA ALA A 150 -22.11 -1.68 12.81
C ALA A 150 -22.36 -0.88 14.10
N ARG A 151 -21.63 -1.16 15.19
CA ARG A 151 -21.70 -0.36 16.43
C ARG A 151 -21.26 1.09 16.21
N ILE A 152 -20.17 1.31 15.47
CA ILE A 152 -19.68 2.66 15.15
C ILE A 152 -20.74 3.43 14.33
N ILE A 153 -21.31 2.81 13.29
CA ILE A 153 -22.38 3.42 12.48
C ILE A 153 -23.58 3.80 13.35
N GLN A 154 -23.98 2.93 14.27
CA GLN A 154 -25.10 3.21 15.18
C GLN A 154 -24.80 4.40 16.11
N LYS A 155 -23.61 4.43 16.72
CA LYS A 155 -23.18 5.56 17.58
C LYS A 155 -23.13 6.88 16.79
N GLU A 156 -22.67 6.86 15.54
CA GLU A 156 -22.59 8.08 14.72
C GLU A 156 -23.97 8.59 14.30
N LYS A 157 -24.96 7.71 14.11
CA LYS A 157 -26.35 8.10 13.83
C LYS A 157 -27.04 8.75 15.03
N GLU A 158 -26.68 8.34 16.24
CA GLU A 158 -27.21 8.89 17.49
C GLU A 158 -26.56 10.23 17.86
N GLY A 159 -25.39 10.53 17.28
CA GLY A 159 -24.66 11.77 17.51
C GLY A 159 -25.25 12.98 16.77
N THR A 160 -25.01 14.18 17.32
CA THR A 160 -25.42 15.47 16.72
C THR A 160 -24.45 15.99 15.64
N LYS A 161 -23.33 15.30 15.38
CA LYS A 161 -22.39 15.67 14.32
C LYS A 161 -22.84 15.11 12.98
N VAL A 162 -23.29 16.00 12.08
CA VAL A 162 -23.48 15.67 10.67
C VAL A 162 -22.10 15.38 10.05
N SER A 163 -21.80 14.11 9.77
CA SER A 163 -20.64 13.77 8.94
C SER A 163 -21.04 13.91 7.47
N GLY A 164 -20.27 14.67 6.70
CA GLY A 164 -20.53 14.85 5.28
C GLY A 164 -20.15 13.61 4.48
N ASP A 165 -21.08 13.06 3.71
CA ASP A 165 -20.77 12.21 2.57
C ASP A 165 -20.86 13.08 1.31
N HIS A 166 -19.72 13.37 0.69
CA HIS A 166 -19.69 14.14 -0.56
C HIS A 166 -20.22 13.35 -1.77
N PHE A 167 -20.44 12.03 -1.64
CA PHE A 167 -20.72 11.15 -2.77
C PHE A 167 -22.10 10.49 -2.74
N ALA A 168 -22.93 10.71 -1.72
CA ALA A 168 -24.26 10.09 -1.63
C ALA A 168 -25.34 11.04 -1.13
N GLY A 169 -26.57 10.84 -1.63
CA GLY A 169 -27.77 11.43 -1.03
C GLY A 169 -28.02 10.87 0.37
N ALA A 170 -28.51 11.73 1.27
CA ALA A 170 -28.76 11.38 2.67
C ALA A 170 -29.54 10.05 2.82
N GLY A 171 -29.05 9.15 3.66
CA GLY A 171 -29.75 7.92 4.09
C GLY A 171 -29.56 6.66 3.21
N LYS A 172 -28.92 6.76 2.04
CA LYS A 172 -28.70 5.59 1.15
C LYS A 172 -27.38 4.86 1.36
N ASN A 173 -26.37 5.54 1.91
CA ASN A 173 -25.08 4.96 2.24
C ASN A 173 -24.74 5.27 3.71
N ASP A 174 -24.17 4.31 4.44
CA ASP A 174 -23.44 4.63 5.67
C ASP A 174 -21.94 4.69 5.35
N ARG A 175 -21.26 5.70 5.89
CA ARG A 175 -19.83 5.92 5.71
C ARG A 175 -19.19 6.07 7.09
N ILE A 176 -18.09 5.36 7.32
CA ILE A 176 -17.22 5.62 8.49
C ILE A 176 -15.93 6.23 7.97
N TRP A 177 -15.75 7.53 8.18
CA TRP A 177 -14.44 8.19 8.02
C TRP A 177 -13.48 7.74 9.11
N ASN A 178 -12.18 7.61 8.80
CA ASN A 178 -11.18 7.06 9.71
C ASN A 178 -11.65 5.77 10.41
N SER A 179 -12.14 4.80 9.63
CA SER A 179 -12.57 3.50 10.17
C SER A 179 -11.39 2.77 10.82
N PHE A 180 -10.16 3.04 10.37
CA PHE A 180 -8.94 2.49 10.94
C PHE A 180 -8.80 2.81 12.43
N SER A 181 -8.72 4.10 12.80
CA SER A 181 -8.57 4.46 14.23
C SER A 181 -9.82 4.11 15.03
N LYS A 182 -11.02 4.31 14.46
CA LYS A 182 -12.27 3.99 15.17
C LYS A 182 -12.40 2.50 15.48
N HIS A 183 -11.95 1.62 14.59
CA HIS A 183 -11.91 0.18 14.85
C HIS A 183 -10.97 -0.13 16.01
N GLY A 184 -9.74 0.39 15.97
CA GLY A 184 -8.74 0.16 17.02
C GLY A 184 -9.19 0.61 18.40
N LEU A 185 -9.95 1.71 18.49
CA LEU A 185 -10.46 2.22 19.77
C LEU A 185 -11.76 1.56 20.23
N GLU A 186 -12.61 1.11 19.31
CA GLU A 186 -13.88 0.46 19.65
C GLU A 186 -13.71 -1.01 20.04
N ASP A 187 -12.82 -1.73 19.36
CA ASP A 187 -12.54 -3.15 19.62
C ASP A 187 -11.08 -3.49 19.25
N PRO A 188 -10.14 -3.24 20.20
CA PRO A 188 -8.70 -3.42 19.96
C PRO A 188 -8.30 -4.85 19.57
N ALA A 189 -8.99 -5.86 20.10
CA ALA A 189 -8.69 -7.26 19.82
C ALA A 189 -9.09 -7.64 18.40
N SER A 190 -10.28 -7.22 17.94
CA SER A 190 -10.69 -7.43 16.55
C SER A 190 -9.84 -6.63 15.57
N PHE A 191 -9.43 -5.41 15.95
CA PHE A 191 -8.55 -4.56 15.14
C PHE A 191 -7.17 -5.19 14.95
N LEU A 192 -6.54 -5.66 16.04
CA LEU A 192 -5.29 -6.42 15.98
C LEU A 192 -5.43 -7.63 15.06
N SER A 193 -6.48 -8.44 15.26
CA SER A 193 -6.69 -9.64 14.45
C SER A 193 -6.88 -9.33 12.96
N TYR A 194 -7.53 -8.22 12.62
CA TYR A 194 -7.77 -7.80 11.24
C TYR A 194 -6.46 -7.32 10.59
N TYR A 195 -5.79 -6.34 11.19
CA TYR A 195 -4.59 -5.72 10.60
C TYR A 195 -3.29 -6.50 10.85
N SER A 196 -3.34 -7.69 11.44
CA SER A 196 -2.22 -8.64 11.55
C SER A 196 -2.10 -9.60 10.36
N ASN A 197 -2.93 -9.51 9.32
CA ASN A 197 -2.85 -10.41 8.15
C ASN A 197 -1.60 -10.13 7.30
N PRO A 198 -0.59 -11.03 7.25
CA PRO A 198 0.68 -10.77 6.57
C PRO A 198 0.58 -10.53 5.06
N TYR A 199 -0.49 -11.03 4.41
CA TYR A 199 -0.72 -10.74 2.99
C TYR A 199 -0.96 -9.26 2.73
N LEU A 200 -1.47 -8.50 3.71
CA LEU A 200 -1.58 -7.05 3.58
C LEU A 200 -0.19 -6.42 3.40
N ASP A 201 0.80 -6.82 4.19
CA ASP A 201 2.17 -6.30 4.10
C ASP A 201 2.76 -6.61 2.72
N LEU A 202 2.56 -7.84 2.26
CA LEU A 202 3.07 -8.31 0.98
C LEU A 202 2.48 -7.49 -0.20
N ILE A 203 1.17 -7.26 -0.18
CA ILE A 203 0.44 -6.48 -1.21
C ILE A 203 0.83 -5.00 -1.15
N PHE A 204 0.98 -4.42 0.05
CA PHE A 204 1.34 -3.01 0.18
C PHE A 204 2.79 -2.78 -0.26
N GLY A 205 3.69 -3.65 0.21
CA GLY A 205 5.11 -3.63 -0.13
C GLY A 205 5.38 -3.85 -1.62
N SER A 206 4.54 -4.61 -2.34
CA SER A 206 4.71 -4.82 -3.78
C SER A 206 4.56 -3.54 -4.59
N TRP A 207 3.85 -2.53 -4.09
CA TRP A 207 3.63 -1.27 -4.80
C TRP A 207 4.34 -0.08 -4.16
N LEU A 208 4.27 0.04 -2.83
CA LEU A 208 4.64 1.26 -2.10
C LEU A 208 6.01 1.19 -1.44
N GLY A 209 6.59 -0.01 -1.35
CA GLY A 209 7.74 -0.29 -0.50
C GLY A 209 7.40 -0.24 1.01
N PRO A 210 8.42 -0.26 1.89
CA PRO A 210 8.23 -0.24 3.33
C PRO A 210 7.83 1.15 3.86
N GLY A 211 7.43 1.22 5.13
CA GLY A 211 7.12 2.48 5.80
C GLY A 211 5.85 3.17 5.31
N TYR A 212 4.97 2.43 4.63
CA TYR A 212 3.67 2.92 4.19
C TYR A 212 2.77 3.32 5.38
N ARG A 213 1.70 4.06 5.08
CA ARG A 213 0.68 4.47 6.05
C ARG A 213 -0.69 3.97 5.62
N VAL A 214 -1.35 3.24 6.52
CA VAL A 214 -2.68 2.69 6.30
C VAL A 214 -3.72 3.68 6.80
N THR A 215 -4.64 4.06 5.91
CA THR A 215 -5.91 4.69 6.28
C THR A 215 -7.04 3.82 5.78
N ALA A 216 -8.21 3.91 6.40
CA ALA A 216 -9.36 3.13 5.97
C ALA A 216 -10.66 3.89 6.16
N GLN A 217 -11.62 3.59 5.29
CA GLN A 217 -12.99 4.07 5.41
C GLN A 217 -13.97 2.94 5.06
N VAL A 218 -14.98 2.75 5.90
CA VAL A 218 -16.04 1.78 5.58
C VAL A 218 -17.08 2.45 4.70
N ASN A 219 -17.46 1.77 3.62
CA ASN A 219 -18.59 2.13 2.80
C ASN A 219 -19.66 1.03 2.88
N ASN A 220 -20.87 1.40 3.25
CA ASN A 220 -22.03 0.51 3.29
C ASN A 220 -23.10 1.04 2.33
N VAL A 221 -23.16 0.47 1.13
CA VAL A 221 -24.13 0.87 0.10
C VAL A 221 -25.39 0.03 0.23
N ARG A 222 -26.50 0.66 0.61
CA ARG A 222 -27.78 -0.02 0.85
C ARG A 222 -28.54 -0.30 -0.47
N PRO A 223 -29.52 -1.22 -0.47
CA PRO A 223 -30.46 -1.37 -1.57
C PRO A 223 -30.99 -0.04 -2.11
N GLY A 224 -30.93 0.16 -3.43
CA GLY A 224 -31.31 1.40 -4.12
C GLY A 224 -30.22 2.49 -4.14
N GLY A 225 -29.02 2.19 -3.64
CA GLY A 225 -27.83 3.03 -3.75
C GLY A 225 -27.44 3.26 -5.21
N GLN A 226 -27.29 4.54 -5.58
CA GLN A 226 -27.00 4.94 -6.96
C GLN A 226 -25.53 4.72 -7.32
N PRO A 227 -25.21 4.47 -8.61
CA PRO A 227 -23.83 4.32 -9.02
C PRO A 227 -23.10 5.66 -8.93
N GLN A 228 -21.78 5.59 -8.76
CA GLN A 228 -20.91 6.76 -8.87
C GLN A 228 -20.54 7.03 -10.32
N VAL A 229 -20.06 8.25 -10.56
CA VAL A 229 -19.40 8.65 -11.81
C VAL A 229 -17.96 8.13 -11.80
N SER A 230 -17.43 7.78 -12.98
CA SER A 230 -16.05 7.34 -13.12
C SER A 230 -15.09 8.40 -12.61
N HIS A 231 -14.09 7.98 -11.85
CA HIS A 231 -13.04 8.87 -11.35
C HIS A 231 -11.71 8.12 -11.24
N ARG A 232 -10.67 8.91 -10.97
CA ARG A 232 -9.41 8.43 -10.39
C ARG A 232 -9.36 8.86 -8.94
N ASP A 233 -8.67 8.11 -8.13
CA ASP A 233 -8.60 8.34 -6.69
C ASP A 233 -7.63 9.46 -6.31
N TYR A 234 -7.49 9.67 -5.01
CA TYR A 234 -6.48 10.52 -4.38
C TYR A 234 -5.06 10.13 -4.86
N HIS A 235 -4.15 11.06 -5.14
CA HIS A 235 -4.07 12.45 -4.65
C HIS A 235 -4.85 13.51 -5.43
N LEU A 236 -5.00 13.37 -6.75
CA LEU A 236 -5.52 14.45 -7.60
C LEU A 236 -7.01 14.29 -7.94
N GLY A 237 -7.59 13.11 -7.71
CA GLY A 237 -8.99 12.78 -7.98
C GLY A 237 -9.99 13.75 -7.36
N PHE A 238 -9.71 14.22 -6.14
CA PHE A 238 -10.59 15.09 -5.36
C PHE A 238 -10.55 16.57 -5.75
N MET A 239 -9.59 16.98 -6.59
CA MET A 239 -9.41 18.39 -6.92
C MET A 239 -10.39 18.83 -8.01
N SER A 240 -10.62 20.14 -8.14
CA SER A 240 -11.25 20.70 -9.34
C SER A 240 -10.35 20.52 -10.55
N THR A 241 -10.93 20.57 -11.76
CA THR A 241 -10.19 20.53 -13.02
C THR A 241 -9.06 21.55 -13.07
N GLU A 242 -9.32 22.78 -12.62
CA GLU A 242 -8.33 23.87 -12.59
C GLU A 242 -7.15 23.56 -11.66
N ARG A 243 -7.42 23.12 -10.43
CA ARG A 243 -6.36 22.79 -9.45
C ARG A 243 -5.54 21.60 -9.90
N CYS A 244 -6.19 20.55 -10.40
CA CYS A 244 -5.52 19.39 -10.98
C CYS A 244 -4.64 19.79 -12.17
N GLY A 245 -5.16 20.64 -13.06
CA GLY A 245 -4.46 21.14 -14.24
C GLY A 245 -3.22 22.00 -13.94
N GLY A 246 -3.06 22.49 -12.71
CA GLY A 246 -1.86 23.22 -12.28
C GLY A 246 -0.62 22.34 -12.05
N TYR A 247 -0.82 21.03 -11.80
CA TYR A 247 0.26 20.08 -11.57
C TYR A 247 0.97 19.69 -12.88
N PRO A 248 2.31 19.67 -12.91
CA PRO A 248 3.04 19.17 -14.08
C PRO A 248 2.66 17.74 -14.47
N ARG A 249 2.69 17.42 -15.76
CA ARG A 249 2.35 16.08 -16.30
C ARG A 249 3.05 14.95 -15.58
N ALA A 250 4.38 15.07 -15.42
CA ALA A 250 5.20 14.11 -14.71
C ALA A 250 4.75 13.91 -13.25
N MET A 251 4.28 14.97 -12.58
CA MET A 251 3.79 14.86 -11.20
C MET A 251 2.39 14.26 -11.13
N GLN A 252 1.51 14.55 -12.10
CA GLN A 252 0.23 13.85 -12.17
C GLN A 252 0.43 12.34 -12.33
N VAL A 253 1.34 11.93 -13.21
CA VAL A 253 1.70 10.52 -13.39
C VAL A 253 2.39 9.94 -12.16
N ALA A 254 3.40 10.61 -11.60
CA ALA A 254 4.10 10.10 -10.42
C ALA A 254 3.19 9.99 -9.19
N SER A 255 2.14 10.81 -9.08
CA SER A 255 1.20 10.73 -7.96
C SER A 255 0.50 9.38 -7.86
N GLN A 256 0.34 8.65 -8.96
CA GLN A 256 -0.29 7.33 -8.94
C GLN A 256 0.56 6.28 -8.20
N CYS A 257 1.87 6.51 -8.08
CA CYS A 257 2.79 5.62 -7.37
C CYS A 257 2.86 5.90 -5.87
N LEU A 258 2.12 6.90 -5.37
CA LEU A 258 2.17 7.31 -3.97
C LEU A 258 1.06 6.69 -3.12
N THR A 259 0.08 6.02 -3.75
CA THR A 259 -1.02 5.35 -3.08
C THR A 259 -1.34 4.01 -3.72
N LEU A 260 -1.84 3.08 -2.92
CA LEU A 260 -2.54 1.87 -3.34
C LEU A 260 -3.97 1.96 -2.83
N GLN A 261 -4.94 1.71 -3.71
CA GLN A 261 -6.33 1.58 -3.28
C GLN A 261 -6.66 0.10 -3.09
N GLY A 262 -7.31 -0.20 -1.97
CA GLY A 262 -7.74 -1.52 -1.57
C GLY A 262 -9.17 -1.54 -1.08
N ALA A 263 -9.80 -2.71 -1.17
CA ALA A 263 -11.12 -2.97 -0.64
C ALA A 263 -11.17 -4.41 -0.11
N VAL A 264 -11.72 -4.59 1.09
CA VAL A 264 -12.02 -5.92 1.65
C VAL A 264 -13.52 -6.07 1.73
N ALA A 265 -14.06 -7.15 1.15
CA ALA A 265 -15.48 -7.45 1.18
C ALA A 265 -15.88 -7.99 2.56
N HIS A 266 -16.83 -7.33 3.23
CA HIS A 266 -17.34 -7.77 4.55
C HIS A 266 -18.61 -8.63 4.44
N VAL A 267 -19.16 -8.71 3.24
CA VAL A 267 -20.30 -9.55 2.85
C VAL A 267 -20.00 -10.09 1.45
N ASP A 268 -20.77 -11.07 0.99
CA ASP A 268 -20.75 -11.42 -0.43
C ASP A 268 -21.25 -10.22 -1.25
N VAL A 269 -20.54 -9.92 -2.33
CA VAL A 269 -20.81 -8.81 -3.24
C VAL A 269 -21.16 -9.40 -4.62
N PRO A 270 -22.36 -9.98 -4.80
CA PRO A 270 -22.80 -10.45 -6.10
C PRO A 270 -23.11 -9.25 -7.02
N LEU A 271 -23.23 -9.49 -8.33
CA LEU A 271 -23.36 -8.43 -9.34
C LEU A 271 -24.53 -7.46 -9.08
N GLU A 272 -25.66 -7.98 -8.59
CA GLU A 272 -26.84 -7.19 -8.26
C GLU A 272 -26.65 -6.25 -7.06
N SER A 273 -25.70 -6.54 -6.16
CA SER A 273 -25.32 -5.64 -5.06
C SER A 273 -24.44 -4.47 -5.51
N GLY A 274 -24.06 -4.47 -6.79
CA GLY A 274 -23.38 -3.38 -7.46
C GLY A 274 -21.88 -3.29 -7.19
N PRO A 275 -21.06 -4.34 -7.36
CA PRO A 275 -19.61 -4.30 -7.16
C PRO A 275 -18.92 -3.16 -7.89
N THR A 276 -17.67 -2.89 -7.53
CA THR A 276 -16.88 -1.82 -8.16
C THR A 276 -16.84 -2.03 -9.67
N ARG A 277 -17.09 -0.96 -10.42
CA ARG A 277 -16.93 -0.85 -11.86
C ARG A 277 -15.50 -0.43 -12.13
N LEU A 278 -14.79 -1.20 -12.94
CA LEU A 278 -13.36 -1.03 -13.19
C LEU A 278 -13.15 -0.92 -14.70
N LEU A 279 -12.21 -0.09 -15.14
CA LEU A 279 -11.77 -0.06 -16.54
C LEU A 279 -10.29 -0.46 -16.60
N PRO A 280 -9.98 -1.76 -16.75
CA PRO A 280 -8.60 -2.26 -16.81
C PRO A 280 -7.73 -1.50 -17.81
N PHE A 281 -6.44 -1.37 -17.48
CA PHE A 281 -5.41 -0.63 -18.24
C PHE A 281 -5.57 0.90 -18.27
N SER A 282 -6.72 1.46 -17.89
CA SER A 282 -6.96 2.91 -17.94
C SER A 282 -5.99 3.75 -17.09
N GLN A 283 -5.32 3.15 -16.10
CA GLN A 283 -4.29 3.81 -15.29
C GLN A 283 -3.06 4.21 -16.12
N ALA A 284 -2.77 3.48 -17.21
CA ALA A 284 -1.64 3.78 -18.08
C ALA A 284 -1.82 5.07 -18.90
N PHE A 285 -3.05 5.61 -18.98
CA PHE A 285 -3.29 6.86 -19.69
C PHE A 285 -2.85 8.08 -18.87
N SER A 286 -1.75 8.70 -19.30
CA SER A 286 -1.08 9.77 -18.55
C SER A 286 -1.98 10.99 -18.26
N ALA A 287 -2.82 11.38 -19.20
CA ALA A 287 -3.72 12.53 -19.07
C ALA A 287 -5.00 12.23 -18.27
N GLY A 288 -5.16 11.03 -17.71
CA GLY A 288 -6.47 10.58 -17.25
C GLY A 288 -7.05 11.31 -16.03
N TYR A 289 -6.23 11.95 -15.18
CA TYR A 289 -6.74 12.84 -14.11
C TYR A 289 -7.47 14.08 -14.64
N MET A 290 -7.13 14.49 -15.87
CA MET A 290 -7.86 15.53 -16.61
C MET A 290 -9.00 14.92 -17.42
N ALA A 291 -8.78 13.75 -18.03
CA ALA A 291 -9.67 13.18 -19.03
C ALA A 291 -10.95 12.55 -18.48
N TYR A 292 -10.95 11.94 -17.28
CA TYR A 292 -12.15 11.26 -16.74
C TYR A 292 -13.36 12.19 -16.57
N ARG A 293 -13.11 13.51 -16.56
CA ARG A 293 -14.11 14.58 -16.39
C ARG A 293 -14.81 14.96 -17.69
N LEU A 294 -14.29 14.49 -18.82
CA LEU A 294 -14.82 14.80 -20.15
C LEU A 294 -15.94 13.80 -20.49
N PRO A 295 -17.08 14.28 -21.06
CA PRO A 295 -18.22 13.43 -21.37
C PRO A 295 -17.86 12.18 -22.18
N GLU A 296 -17.03 12.33 -23.22
CA GLU A 296 -16.66 11.24 -24.14
C GLU A 296 -15.84 10.13 -23.47
N PHE A 297 -15.09 10.46 -22.41
CA PHE A 297 -14.36 9.46 -21.61
C PHE A 297 -15.28 8.74 -20.64
N ASN A 298 -16.25 9.45 -20.03
CA ASN A 298 -17.25 8.85 -19.17
C ASN A 298 -18.22 7.95 -19.96
N GLU A 299 -18.62 8.34 -21.17
CA GLU A 299 -19.40 7.51 -22.08
C GLU A 299 -18.67 6.21 -22.42
N PHE A 300 -17.38 6.29 -22.78
CA PHE A 300 -16.56 5.11 -23.02
C PHE A 300 -16.42 4.23 -21.77
N PHE A 301 -16.24 4.83 -20.58
CA PHE A 301 -16.23 4.08 -19.33
C PHE A 301 -17.54 3.32 -19.12
N LEU A 302 -18.69 3.97 -19.29
CA LEU A 302 -20.01 3.35 -19.14
C LEU A 302 -20.25 2.22 -20.16
N GLU A 303 -19.65 2.30 -21.34
CA GLU A 303 -19.70 1.26 -22.37
C GLU A 303 -18.80 0.05 -22.05
N LYS A 304 -17.62 0.28 -21.43
CA LYS A 304 -16.54 -0.72 -21.34
C LYS A 304 -16.14 -1.17 -19.94
N TYR A 305 -16.70 -0.58 -18.89
CA TYR A 305 -16.36 -1.03 -17.54
C TYR A 305 -16.69 -2.51 -17.37
N VAL A 306 -15.88 -3.17 -16.56
CA VAL A 306 -16.11 -4.53 -16.11
C VAL A 306 -16.39 -4.52 -14.61
N THR A 307 -16.96 -5.60 -14.11
CA THR A 307 -17.17 -5.78 -12.68
C THR A 307 -17.08 -7.26 -12.35
N LEU A 308 -16.59 -7.59 -11.16
CA LEU A 308 -16.48 -8.97 -10.69
C LEU A 308 -17.21 -9.12 -9.36
N PRO A 309 -17.91 -10.24 -9.15
CA PRO A 309 -18.42 -10.57 -7.83
C PRO A 309 -17.24 -10.85 -6.89
N LEU A 310 -17.41 -10.47 -5.62
CA LEU A 310 -16.46 -10.79 -4.55
C LEU A 310 -17.17 -11.62 -3.49
N GLN A 311 -16.48 -12.58 -2.90
CA GLN A 311 -16.96 -13.28 -1.70
C GLN A 311 -16.54 -12.50 -0.45
N LYS A 312 -17.25 -12.71 0.66
CA LYS A 312 -16.82 -12.19 1.96
C LYS A 312 -15.37 -12.61 2.23
N GLY A 313 -14.54 -11.68 2.68
CA GLY A 313 -13.13 -11.90 2.96
C GLY A 313 -12.20 -11.73 1.74
N ASP A 314 -12.72 -11.57 0.53
CA ASP A 314 -11.90 -11.26 -0.65
C ASP A 314 -11.33 -9.83 -0.59
N GLY A 315 -10.17 -9.65 -1.23
CA GLY A 315 -9.54 -8.36 -1.46
C GLY A 315 -9.62 -7.92 -2.93
N LEU A 316 -9.75 -6.62 -3.16
CA LEU A 316 -9.60 -5.97 -4.47
C LEU A 316 -8.60 -4.82 -4.31
N PHE A 317 -7.49 -4.86 -5.04
CA PHE A 317 -6.44 -3.83 -4.96
C PHE A 317 -6.12 -3.28 -6.34
N PHE A 318 -6.03 -1.96 -6.47
CA PHE A 318 -5.81 -1.32 -7.75
C PHE A 318 -4.98 -0.04 -7.66
N ASN A 319 -4.37 0.30 -8.79
CA ASN A 319 -3.64 1.53 -8.98
C ASN A 319 -4.62 2.72 -8.88
N PRO A 320 -4.35 3.75 -8.07
CA PRO A 320 -5.27 4.88 -7.86
C PRO A 320 -5.62 5.65 -9.14
N ALA A 321 -4.81 5.54 -10.20
CA ALA A 321 -5.10 6.11 -11.51
C ALA A 321 -6.03 5.25 -12.38
N LEU A 322 -6.48 4.08 -11.93
CA LEU A 322 -7.48 3.29 -12.63
C LEU A 322 -8.82 4.04 -12.61
N PHE A 323 -9.45 4.17 -13.79
CA PHE A 323 -10.82 4.65 -13.87
C PHE A 323 -11.74 3.63 -13.22
N HIS A 324 -12.48 4.07 -12.22
CA HIS A 324 -13.41 3.21 -11.51
C HIS A 324 -14.58 4.00 -10.93
N ALA A 325 -15.61 3.28 -10.49
CA ALA A 325 -16.77 3.84 -9.80
C ALA A 325 -17.45 2.77 -8.96
N ALA A 326 -18.09 3.15 -7.86
CA ALA A 326 -19.03 2.25 -7.19
C ALA A 326 -20.23 1.92 -8.11
N GLY A 327 -20.58 0.63 -8.20
CA GLY A 327 -21.77 0.18 -8.90
C GLY A 327 -23.07 0.49 -8.15
N GLU A 328 -24.18 0.37 -8.88
CA GLU A 328 -25.54 0.54 -8.36
C GLU A 328 -25.98 -0.69 -7.59
N ASN A 329 -26.47 -0.52 -6.37
CA ASN A 329 -27.00 -1.63 -5.58
C ASN A 329 -28.49 -1.84 -5.92
N LYS A 330 -28.76 -2.84 -6.75
CA LYS A 330 -30.10 -3.27 -7.19
C LYS A 330 -30.65 -4.45 -6.39
N SER A 331 -29.88 -4.99 -5.44
CA SER A 331 -30.34 -6.06 -4.56
C SER A 331 -31.51 -5.59 -3.68
N SER A 332 -32.30 -6.53 -3.18
CA SER A 332 -33.41 -6.25 -2.26
C SER A 332 -32.97 -6.08 -0.81
N ASP A 333 -31.88 -6.73 -0.43
CA ASP A 333 -31.59 -7.10 0.97
C ASP A 333 -30.10 -7.08 1.31
N ILE A 334 -29.21 -6.81 0.35
CA ILE A 334 -27.76 -6.78 0.60
C ILE A 334 -27.33 -5.35 0.90
N ASN A 335 -27.00 -5.09 2.18
CA ASN A 335 -26.22 -3.92 2.58
C ASN A 335 -24.76 -4.18 2.23
N ARG A 336 -24.31 -3.71 1.07
CA ARG A 336 -22.97 -3.98 0.55
C ARG A 336 -21.93 -3.22 1.37
N LEU A 337 -21.42 -3.86 2.41
CA LEU A 337 -20.37 -3.34 3.29
C LEU A 337 -18.99 -3.76 2.78
N VAL A 338 -18.13 -2.77 2.58
CA VAL A 338 -16.74 -2.93 2.17
C VAL A 338 -15.87 -2.01 3.02
N ASN A 339 -14.76 -2.53 3.54
CA ASN A 339 -13.75 -1.70 4.17
C ASN A 339 -12.74 -1.25 3.12
N LEU A 340 -12.74 0.03 2.77
CA LEU A 340 -11.81 0.61 1.81
C LEU A 340 -10.51 0.90 2.54
N LEU A 341 -9.41 0.37 2.01
CA LEU A 341 -8.06 0.64 2.48
C LEU A 341 -7.43 1.63 1.51
N GLN A 342 -6.99 2.78 2.00
CA GLN A 342 -6.16 3.69 1.23
C GLN A 342 -4.78 3.71 1.87
N ILE A 343 -3.83 3.10 1.19
CA ILE A 343 -2.47 2.93 1.68
C ILE A 343 -1.59 3.95 0.97
N SER A 344 -0.84 4.75 1.72
CA SER A 344 0.04 5.78 1.19
C SER A 344 1.50 5.36 1.36
N SER A 345 2.33 5.59 0.35
CA SER A 345 3.78 5.45 0.45
C SER A 345 4.32 6.36 1.56
N ALA A 346 5.46 5.98 2.15
CA ALA A 346 6.28 6.84 3.01
C ALA A 346 6.54 8.24 2.41
N PHE A 347 6.57 8.35 1.08
CA PHE A 347 6.81 9.61 0.37
C PHE A 347 5.53 10.39 0.05
N GLY A 348 4.36 9.80 0.31
CA GLY A 348 3.05 10.38 0.05
C GLY A 348 2.47 11.11 1.26
N LYS A 349 1.41 11.89 1.04
CA LYS A 349 0.54 12.36 2.12
C LYS A 349 -0.68 11.43 2.20
N PRO A 350 -1.08 10.94 3.38
CA PRO A 350 -2.36 10.28 3.56
C PRO A 350 -3.54 11.25 3.46
N MET A 351 -4.72 10.73 3.13
CA MET A 351 -5.96 11.53 3.13
C MET A 351 -6.41 11.90 4.56
N GLU A 352 -6.18 10.99 5.51
CA GLU A 352 -6.57 11.17 6.92
C GLU A 352 -5.33 11.05 7.83
N THR A 353 -5.34 11.77 8.95
CA THR A 353 -4.29 11.65 9.97
C THR A 353 -4.59 10.47 10.89
N ILE A 354 -3.61 9.58 11.07
CA ILE A 354 -3.66 8.47 12.01
C ILE A 354 -2.67 8.74 13.14
N ASP A 355 -3.17 8.74 14.37
CA ASP A 355 -2.35 8.84 15.57
C ASP A 355 -2.05 7.44 16.12
N ALA A 356 -0.78 7.04 16.09
CA ALA A 356 -0.34 5.74 16.56
C ALA A 356 -0.48 5.56 18.09
N LEU A 357 -0.31 6.61 18.89
CA LEU A 357 -0.25 6.50 20.35
C LEU A 357 -1.52 5.93 21.00
N PRO A 358 -2.74 6.43 20.70
CA PRO A 358 -3.96 5.84 21.28
C PRO A 358 -4.23 4.43 20.74
N LEU A 359 -3.76 4.11 19.53
CA LEU A 359 -3.88 2.76 18.97
C LEU A 359 -2.94 1.79 19.68
N VAL A 360 -1.68 2.18 19.87
CA VAL A 360 -0.70 1.42 20.66
C VAL A 360 -1.20 1.22 22.08
N GLU A 361 -1.69 2.27 22.75
CA GLU A 361 -2.26 2.18 24.09
C GLU A 361 -3.38 1.14 24.17
N SER A 362 -4.33 1.21 23.25
CA SER A 362 -5.50 0.33 23.25
C SER A 362 -5.16 -1.13 22.91
N THR A 363 -4.08 -1.38 22.16
CA THR A 363 -3.75 -2.70 21.59
C THR A 363 -2.53 -3.36 22.24
N TRP A 364 -1.77 -2.65 23.08
CA TRP A 364 -0.47 -3.12 23.59
C TRP A 364 -0.53 -4.47 24.30
N ASP A 365 -1.55 -4.68 25.14
CA ASP A 365 -1.67 -5.92 25.92
C ASP A 365 -1.97 -7.13 24.99
N ASN A 366 -2.80 -6.92 23.97
CA ASN A 366 -3.07 -7.93 22.94
C ASN A 366 -1.84 -8.18 22.04
N LEU A 367 -1.15 -7.13 21.61
CA LEU A 367 0.06 -7.22 20.80
C LEU A 367 1.20 -7.93 21.54
N THR A 368 1.38 -7.62 22.83
CA THR A 368 2.36 -8.29 23.70
C THR A 368 2.02 -9.78 23.86
N THR A 369 0.73 -10.12 23.97
CA THR A 369 0.29 -11.52 24.04
C THR A 369 0.58 -12.26 22.73
N LEU A 370 0.29 -11.63 21.59
CA LEU A 370 0.63 -12.18 20.27
C LEU A 370 2.14 -12.39 20.13
N TYR A 371 2.93 -11.40 20.50
CA TYR A 371 4.40 -11.47 20.49
C TYR A 371 4.94 -12.58 21.38
N LYS A 372 4.43 -12.75 22.60
CA LYS A 372 4.84 -13.86 23.50
C LYS A 372 4.53 -15.23 22.90
N THR A 373 3.48 -15.33 22.09
CA THR A 373 3.04 -16.58 21.48
C THR A 373 3.81 -16.89 20.19
N LYS A 374 4.07 -15.88 19.36
CA LYS A 374 4.59 -16.05 17.99
C LYS A 374 5.96 -15.40 17.73
N GLY A 375 6.54 -14.73 18.71
CA GLY A 375 7.75 -13.91 18.52
C GLY A 375 7.54 -12.75 17.55
N LEU A 376 8.63 -12.28 16.92
CA LEU A 376 8.59 -11.31 15.80
C LEU A 376 8.13 -11.97 14.50
N SER A 377 6.95 -12.61 14.54
CA SER A 377 6.26 -13.15 13.38
C SER A 377 5.81 -12.05 12.41
N ASP A 378 5.50 -12.43 11.17
CA ASP A 378 5.03 -11.50 10.15
C ASP A 378 3.70 -10.85 10.55
N GLU A 379 2.86 -11.53 11.35
CA GLU A 379 1.63 -10.96 11.90
C GLU A 379 1.88 -9.80 12.87
N VAL A 380 2.94 -9.91 13.68
CA VAL A 380 3.37 -8.84 14.61
C VAL A 380 3.95 -7.68 13.81
N LYS A 381 4.82 -7.96 12.83
CA LYS A 381 5.42 -6.94 11.98
C LYS A 381 4.37 -6.18 11.19
N MET A 382 3.45 -6.88 10.53
CA MET A 382 2.37 -6.29 9.74
C MET A 382 1.51 -5.35 10.60
N PHE A 383 1.15 -5.77 11.82
CA PHE A 383 0.35 -4.91 12.70
C PHE A 383 1.11 -3.63 13.09
N VAL A 384 2.39 -3.74 13.44
CA VAL A 384 3.20 -2.56 13.76
C VAL A 384 3.36 -1.67 12.53
N SER A 385 3.55 -2.25 11.34
CA SER A 385 3.59 -1.51 10.06
C SER A 385 2.30 -0.74 9.79
N ALA A 386 1.14 -1.31 10.11
CA ALA A 386 -0.15 -0.63 9.95
C ALA A 386 -0.32 0.57 10.89
N VAL A 387 0.13 0.44 12.15
CA VAL A 387 -0.14 1.43 13.21
C VAL A 387 0.92 2.54 13.24
N GLY A 388 2.21 2.20 13.25
CA GLY A 388 3.32 3.14 13.45
C GLY A 388 3.83 3.80 12.16
N GLU A 389 4.30 5.03 12.25
CA GLU A 389 5.04 5.68 11.15
C GLU A 389 6.41 5.00 10.97
N GLY A 390 6.64 4.38 9.81
CA GLY A 390 7.87 3.62 9.53
C GLY A 390 8.93 4.41 8.76
N TYR A 391 8.58 5.58 8.22
CA TYR A 391 9.55 6.45 7.57
C TYR A 391 10.14 7.42 8.62
N PRO A 392 11.47 7.47 8.80
CA PRO A 392 12.09 8.24 9.88
C PRO A 392 12.10 9.76 9.64
N PHE A 393 11.50 10.24 8.54
CA PHE A 393 11.48 11.65 8.18
C PHE A 393 10.04 12.17 8.00
N PRO A 394 9.78 13.45 8.33
CA PRO A 394 10.73 14.43 8.90
C PRO A 394 11.07 14.12 10.36
N THR A 395 12.28 14.49 10.78
CA THR A 395 12.76 14.43 12.17
C THR A 395 13.76 15.57 12.42
N ASN A 396 13.95 15.98 13.68
CA ASN A 396 15.12 16.75 14.07
C ASN A 396 16.34 15.81 14.15
N LEU A 397 17.39 16.07 13.35
CA LEU A 397 18.61 15.25 13.30
C LEU A 397 19.59 15.52 14.45
N ASP A 398 19.54 16.70 15.08
CA ASP A 398 20.34 16.99 16.28
C ASP A 398 19.87 16.12 17.45
N ASN A 399 18.55 15.94 17.52
CA ASN A 399 17.92 15.15 18.57
C ASN A 399 17.81 13.67 18.17
N ASN A 400 17.49 13.33 16.93
CA ASN A 400 17.35 11.97 16.42
C ASN A 400 18.35 11.68 15.28
N PRO A 401 19.65 11.57 15.58
CA PRO A 401 20.66 11.30 14.56
C PRO A 401 20.61 9.85 14.08
N PRO A 402 21.07 9.55 12.86
CA PRO A 402 21.27 8.18 12.40
C PRO A 402 22.17 7.40 13.34
N LYS A 403 21.80 6.16 13.64
CA LYS A 403 22.65 5.24 14.42
C LYS A 403 23.39 4.31 13.46
N ASN A 404 24.64 3.99 13.82
CA ASN A 404 25.69 3.46 12.96
C ASN A 404 25.35 2.18 12.15
N GLU A 405 24.33 1.42 12.52
CA GLU A 405 23.95 0.17 11.83
C GLU A 405 22.80 0.33 10.82
N ASN A 406 21.85 1.24 11.08
CA ASN A 406 20.67 1.43 10.22
C ASN A 406 20.83 2.58 9.21
N MET A 407 21.89 3.39 9.33
CA MET A 407 22.17 4.56 8.48
C MET A 407 21.03 5.61 8.43
N ALA A 408 19.96 5.43 9.22
CA ALA A 408 18.81 6.31 9.34
C ALA A 408 18.41 6.48 10.83
N PRO A 409 17.68 7.56 11.18
CA PRO A 409 17.11 7.74 12.52
C PRO A 409 16.07 6.68 12.87
N ASP A 410 15.73 6.55 14.17
CA ASP A 410 14.63 5.69 14.60
C ASP A 410 13.28 6.26 14.10
N SER A 411 12.37 5.36 13.73
CA SER A 411 10.96 5.63 13.39
C SER A 411 10.00 5.25 14.54
N GLU A 412 8.71 5.61 14.46
CA GLU A 412 7.74 5.15 15.48
C GLU A 412 7.65 3.61 15.51
N GLN A 413 7.76 2.94 14.35
CA GLN A 413 7.77 1.48 14.27
C GLN A 413 8.98 0.88 15.03
N ASP A 414 10.16 1.49 14.94
CA ASP A 414 11.36 1.03 15.67
C ASP A 414 11.18 1.14 17.20
N ILE A 415 10.53 2.21 17.67
CA ILE A 415 10.22 2.39 19.09
C ILE A 415 9.27 1.29 19.58
N ILE A 416 8.19 1.02 18.82
CA ILE A 416 7.18 0.01 19.15
C ILE A 416 7.81 -1.40 19.16
N LEU A 417 8.54 -1.78 18.11
CA LEU A 417 9.20 -3.09 18.01
C LEU A 417 10.27 -3.26 19.09
N GLY A 418 11.09 -2.23 19.32
CA GLY A 418 12.11 -2.24 20.34
C GLY A 418 11.54 -2.41 21.75
N ALA A 419 10.38 -1.80 22.04
CA ALA A 419 9.68 -1.96 23.30
C ALA A 419 9.09 -3.38 23.48
N LEU A 420 8.54 -3.98 22.41
CA LEU A 420 8.05 -5.36 22.43
C LEU A 420 9.17 -6.36 22.76
N VAL A 421 10.30 -6.26 22.05
CA VAL A 421 11.45 -7.15 22.24
C VAL A 421 12.04 -7.03 23.65
N LYS A 422 12.04 -5.82 24.21
CA LYS A 422 12.52 -5.57 25.58
C LYS A 422 11.50 -5.96 26.66
N GLY A 423 10.30 -6.42 26.28
CA GLY A 423 9.26 -6.79 27.22
C GLY A 423 8.73 -5.62 28.05
N LYS A 424 8.74 -4.40 27.48
CA LYS A 424 8.27 -3.20 28.17
C LYS A 424 6.77 -3.27 28.47
N SER A 425 6.40 -2.69 29.61
CA SER A 425 4.99 -2.47 29.96
C SER A 425 4.34 -1.42 29.06
N LYS A 426 3.00 -1.39 29.07
CA LYS A 426 2.21 -0.39 28.34
C LYS A 426 2.63 1.04 28.70
N ALA A 427 2.79 1.33 30.00
CA ALA A 427 3.18 2.66 30.45
C ALA A 427 4.57 3.07 29.93
N GLU A 428 5.52 2.14 29.88
CA GLU A 428 6.87 2.43 29.38
C GLU A 428 6.91 2.71 27.87
N VAL A 429 6.17 1.95 27.05
CA VAL A 429 6.14 2.21 25.60
C VAL A 429 5.43 3.54 25.27
N LEU A 430 4.38 3.89 26.03
CA LEU A 430 3.71 5.18 25.83
C LEU A 430 4.64 6.34 26.19
N ALA A 431 5.38 6.24 27.29
CA ALA A 431 6.38 7.23 27.66
C ALA A 431 7.52 7.33 26.62
N ASP A 432 7.98 6.20 26.08
CA ASP A 432 8.98 6.17 25.00
C ASP A 432 8.46 6.89 23.75
N LEU A 433 7.22 6.62 23.33
CA LEU A 433 6.60 7.24 22.16
C LEU A 433 6.36 8.74 22.35
N GLU A 434 5.91 9.19 23.52
CA GLU A 434 5.77 10.61 23.83
C GLU A 434 7.11 11.34 23.81
N THR A 435 8.13 10.72 24.41
CA THR A 435 9.50 11.24 24.40
C THR A 435 10.02 11.34 22.97
N PHE A 436 9.85 10.28 22.16
CA PHE A 436 10.23 10.25 20.76
C PHE A 436 9.53 11.36 19.96
N ARG A 437 8.21 11.51 20.10
CA ARG A 437 7.42 12.54 19.40
C ARG A 437 7.84 13.95 19.75
N THR A 438 8.23 14.19 20.99
CA THR A 438 8.78 15.48 21.43
C THR A 438 10.14 15.71 20.80
N LYS A 439 11.01 14.70 20.85
CA LYS A 439 12.39 14.72 20.35
C LYS A 439 12.50 14.99 18.85
N ILE A 440 11.59 14.45 18.04
CA ILE A 440 11.62 14.64 16.58
C ILE A 440 11.06 16.00 16.13
N LYS A 441 10.37 16.74 17.02
CA LYS A 441 9.74 18.04 16.72
C LYS A 441 10.44 19.23 17.37
N ALA A 442 11.04 19.04 18.55
CA ALA A 442 11.92 20.00 19.20
C ALA A 442 13.16 20.19 18.33
#